data_AF-A0A7S1P964-F1
#
_entry.id   AF-A0A7S1P964-F1
#
_cell.length_a   1.000
_cell.length_b   1.000
_cell.length_c   1.000
_cell.angle_alpha   90.00
_cell.angle_beta   90.00
_cell.angle_gamma   90.00
#
_symmetry.space_group_name_H-M   'P 1'
#
loop_
_entity.id
_entity.type
_entity.pdbx_description
1 polymer ?
#
loop_
_entity_poly.entity_id
_entity_poly.type
_entity_poly.pdbx_seq_one_letter_code
_entity_poly.pdbx_strand_id
1 'polypeptide(L)'
;VAYGVLWLHHLIGGVVGPSNLLLGFQERGVYIRLGHEVIVESTWMGQYLFSDKRKAENQTATAIRISANDHVVSNVVIFSAKVAVVDRGAGNTFVGLHSWNGSGTSFISTGYNTRILGCYPDFNDVILENPYHVTVTNSFFLGGAQIVLRANRDEKTARRPPVIRGLIIRTNTFDFSDESIIQLHGEFDSVSDTFIGGNIVSNNMTAVSTSSTRQLHLTNATEWEFDLSDELLFATIQRVQYSLELDDGQPLVRHASRPAKGTHVVVETDVPVSGTVTVWVDQSKMSQMGGLSA
;
A
#
# COMPACT_ATOMS: atom_id res chain seq x y z
N VAL A 1 -11.22 -10.74 -30.22
CA VAL A 1 -10.23 -11.77 -30.57
C VAL A 1 -9.28 -11.91 -29.38
N ALA A 2 -9.06 -13.11 -28.86
CA ALA A 2 -8.22 -13.32 -27.69
C ALA A 2 -6.75 -13.44 -28.13
N TYR A 3 -5.96 -12.39 -27.91
CA TYR A 3 -4.50 -12.38 -28.14
C TYR A 3 -3.74 -12.81 -26.88
N GLY A 4 -4.27 -13.83 -26.20
CA GLY A 4 -3.72 -14.33 -24.94
C GLY A 4 -3.62 -15.84 -24.86
N VAL A 5 -2.85 -16.33 -23.89
CA VAL A 5 -2.55 -17.77 -23.76
C VAL A 5 -3.77 -18.52 -23.22
N LEU A 6 -4.40 -17.99 -22.17
CA LEU A 6 -5.62 -18.56 -21.59
C LEU A 6 -6.68 -17.49 -21.38
N TRP A 7 -7.91 -17.79 -21.82
CA TRP A 7 -9.09 -16.99 -21.55
C TRP A 7 -10.13 -17.83 -20.83
N LEU A 8 -10.29 -17.58 -19.54
CA LEU A 8 -11.23 -18.25 -18.66
C LEU A 8 -12.47 -17.36 -18.49
N HIS A 9 -13.62 -17.85 -18.95
CA HIS A 9 -14.84 -17.04 -19.05
C HIS A 9 -16.05 -17.78 -18.47
N HIS A 10 -16.71 -17.17 -17.48
CA HIS A 10 -17.82 -17.78 -16.71
C HIS A 10 -17.45 -19.12 -16.08
N LEU A 11 -16.23 -19.24 -15.57
CA LEU A 11 -15.71 -20.48 -14.99
C LEU A 11 -15.77 -20.45 -13.46
N ILE A 12 -16.04 -21.61 -12.86
CA ILE A 12 -15.88 -21.89 -11.44
C ILE A 12 -14.91 -23.07 -11.26
N GLY A 13 -14.03 -23.00 -10.26
CA GLY A 13 -13.13 -24.10 -9.88
C GLY A 13 -12.02 -24.44 -10.90
N GLY A 14 -11.69 -23.52 -11.81
CA GLY A 14 -10.61 -23.71 -12.77
C GLY A 14 -9.22 -23.56 -12.15
N VAL A 15 -8.27 -24.42 -12.53
CA VAL A 15 -6.86 -24.32 -12.08
C VAL A 15 -5.93 -24.12 -13.28
N VAL A 16 -5.09 -23.09 -13.22
CA VAL A 16 -3.99 -22.84 -14.15
C VAL A 16 -2.68 -23.10 -13.41
N GLY A 17 -2.15 -24.31 -13.55
CA GLY A 17 -1.00 -24.80 -12.82
C GLY A 17 -1.15 -26.27 -12.44
N PRO A 18 -0.17 -26.83 -11.71
CA PRO A 18 1.14 -26.24 -11.42
C PRO A 18 2.14 -26.40 -12.58
N SER A 19 3.28 -25.73 -12.47
CA SER A 19 4.48 -25.89 -13.30
C SER A 19 4.35 -25.52 -14.79
N ASN A 20 3.45 -24.58 -15.10
CA ASN A 20 3.31 -24.09 -16.47
C ASN A 20 4.36 -23.02 -16.79
N LEU A 21 4.77 -22.96 -18.06
CA LEU A 21 5.52 -21.84 -18.64
C LEU A 21 4.68 -21.22 -19.76
N LEU A 22 4.12 -20.03 -19.52
CA LEU A 22 3.28 -19.31 -20.46
C LEU A 22 4.09 -18.17 -21.10
N LEU A 23 4.43 -18.32 -22.38
CA LEU A 23 5.32 -17.40 -23.10
C LEU A 23 4.66 -16.75 -24.32
N GLY A 24 5.11 -15.55 -24.66
CA GLY A 24 4.83 -14.93 -25.95
C GLY A 24 3.44 -14.30 -26.09
N PHE A 25 2.73 -14.07 -24.98
CA PHE A 25 1.44 -13.40 -25.00
C PHE A 25 1.54 -11.94 -25.48
N GLN A 26 0.62 -11.51 -26.35
CA GLN A 26 0.70 -10.18 -26.99
C GLN A 26 -0.17 -9.13 -26.28
N GLU A 27 -1.32 -9.55 -25.74
CA GLU A 27 -2.16 -8.68 -24.92
C GLU A 27 -2.26 -9.17 -23.48
N ARG A 28 -2.57 -10.45 -23.28
CA ARG A 28 -2.85 -11.03 -21.96
C ARG A 28 -2.24 -12.42 -21.83
N GLY A 29 -1.56 -12.76 -20.75
CA GLY A 29 -1.17 -14.15 -20.49
C GLY A 29 -2.40 -14.97 -20.12
N VAL A 30 -2.93 -14.75 -18.92
CA VAL A 30 -4.15 -15.33 -18.40
C VAL A 30 -5.19 -14.22 -18.23
N TYR A 31 -6.38 -14.41 -18.81
CA TYR A 31 -7.51 -13.52 -18.59
C TYR A 31 -8.67 -14.26 -17.94
N ILE A 32 -9.01 -13.86 -16.72
CA ILE A 32 -10.17 -14.37 -15.98
C ILE A 32 -11.26 -13.30 -16.05
N ARG A 33 -12.40 -13.63 -16.67
CA ARG A 33 -13.52 -12.70 -16.85
C ARG A 33 -14.83 -13.40 -16.56
N LEU A 34 -15.57 -12.87 -15.59
CA LEU A 34 -16.82 -13.43 -15.09
C LEU A 34 -16.59 -14.86 -14.54
N GLY A 35 -16.95 -15.14 -13.30
CA GLY A 35 -16.61 -16.41 -12.64
C GLY A 35 -16.22 -16.21 -11.18
N HIS A 36 -15.96 -17.33 -10.49
CA HIS A 36 -15.59 -17.42 -9.08
C HIS A 36 -14.52 -18.52 -8.90
N GLU A 37 -13.62 -18.41 -7.91
CA GLU A 37 -12.79 -19.54 -7.45
C GLU A 37 -11.83 -20.17 -8.49
N VAL A 38 -11.42 -19.41 -9.50
CA VAL A 38 -10.25 -19.76 -10.33
C VAL A 38 -8.94 -19.58 -9.55
N ILE A 39 -8.05 -20.56 -9.69
CA ILE A 39 -6.71 -20.59 -9.08
C ILE A 39 -5.66 -20.52 -10.20
N VAL A 40 -4.69 -19.62 -10.08
CA VAL A 40 -3.46 -19.62 -10.89
C VAL A 40 -2.30 -19.91 -9.96
N GLU A 41 -1.61 -21.03 -10.16
CA GLU A 41 -0.58 -21.46 -9.21
C GLU A 41 0.71 -21.93 -9.85
N SER A 42 1.83 -21.70 -9.16
CA SER A 42 3.13 -22.32 -9.43
C SER A 42 3.54 -22.24 -10.91
N THR A 43 3.39 -21.06 -11.51
CA THR A 43 3.50 -20.86 -12.96
C THR A 43 4.50 -19.74 -13.28
N TRP A 44 5.20 -19.87 -14.39
CA TRP A 44 6.09 -18.86 -14.96
C TRP A 44 5.44 -18.21 -16.17
N MET A 45 5.46 -16.88 -16.23
CA MET A 45 4.82 -16.13 -17.30
C MET A 45 5.73 -15.02 -17.80
N GLY A 46 5.92 -14.93 -19.11
CA GLY A 46 6.54 -13.75 -19.68
C GLY A 46 6.22 -13.49 -21.14
N GLN A 47 6.10 -12.21 -21.50
CA GLN A 47 5.91 -11.84 -22.91
C GLN A 47 7.19 -12.16 -23.70
N TYR A 48 8.36 -11.95 -23.09
CA TYR A 48 9.66 -12.18 -23.69
C TYR A 48 10.60 -12.95 -22.75
N LEU A 49 11.41 -13.85 -23.31
CA LEU A 49 12.47 -14.53 -22.57
C LEU A 49 13.57 -13.57 -22.12
N PHE A 50 14.35 -13.97 -21.11
CA PHE A 50 15.45 -13.18 -20.57
C PHE A 50 16.50 -12.81 -21.64
N SER A 51 16.76 -13.69 -22.62
CA SER A 51 17.71 -13.42 -23.72
C SER A 51 17.14 -12.50 -24.80
N ASP A 52 15.84 -12.24 -24.82
CA ASP A 52 15.21 -11.42 -25.84
C ASP A 52 15.51 -9.93 -25.59
N LYS A 53 15.91 -9.21 -26.65
CA LYS A 53 16.20 -7.77 -26.55
C LYS A 53 14.92 -6.94 -26.37
N ARG A 54 13.79 -7.41 -26.91
CA ARG A 54 12.49 -6.72 -26.84
C ARG A 54 11.97 -6.57 -25.42
N LYS A 55 12.48 -7.36 -24.46
CA LYS A 55 12.12 -7.20 -23.05
C LYS A 55 12.43 -5.80 -22.52
N ALA A 56 13.43 -5.09 -23.02
CA ALA A 56 13.75 -3.76 -22.50
C ALA A 56 12.89 -2.64 -23.13
N GLU A 57 12.37 -2.85 -24.34
CA GLU A 57 11.87 -1.75 -25.18
C GLU A 57 10.39 -1.90 -25.58
N ASN A 58 9.88 -3.14 -25.67
CA ASN A 58 8.63 -3.43 -26.40
C ASN A 58 7.61 -4.22 -25.56
N GLN A 59 7.65 -4.10 -24.25
CA GLN A 59 6.65 -4.73 -23.40
C GLN A 59 5.30 -4.04 -23.54
N THR A 60 4.27 -4.79 -23.93
CA THR A 60 2.92 -4.25 -24.17
C THR A 60 1.85 -4.97 -23.37
N ALA A 61 2.14 -6.19 -22.92
CA ALA A 61 1.10 -7.10 -22.48
C ALA A 61 0.95 -7.15 -20.95
N THR A 62 -0.25 -7.52 -20.51
CA THR A 62 -0.53 -7.83 -19.09
C THR A 62 -0.37 -9.33 -18.87
N ALA A 63 0.40 -9.79 -17.88
CA ALA A 63 0.52 -11.23 -17.67
C ALA A 63 -0.77 -11.85 -17.14
N ILE A 64 -1.33 -11.31 -16.05
CA ILE A 64 -2.60 -11.78 -15.48
C ILE A 64 -3.58 -10.61 -15.41
N ARG A 65 -4.75 -10.79 -16.03
CA ARG A 65 -5.87 -9.86 -15.88
C ARG A 65 -7.04 -10.56 -15.23
N ILE A 66 -7.56 -9.99 -14.15
CA ILE A 66 -8.73 -10.47 -13.45
C ILE A 66 -9.84 -9.42 -13.53
N SER A 67 -11.00 -9.84 -14.00
CA SER A 67 -12.22 -9.03 -14.10
C SER A 67 -13.41 -9.86 -13.60
N ALA A 68 -13.21 -10.44 -12.42
CA ALA A 68 -14.08 -11.37 -11.69
C ALA A 68 -13.59 -11.49 -10.23
N ASN A 69 -14.34 -12.18 -9.36
CA ASN A 69 -14.15 -12.15 -7.92
C ASN A 69 -13.69 -13.50 -7.35
N ASP A 70 -13.16 -13.48 -6.13
CA ASP A 70 -12.86 -14.65 -5.31
C ASP A 70 -11.84 -15.61 -5.94
N HIS A 71 -10.81 -15.07 -6.56
CA HIS A 71 -9.73 -15.80 -7.21
C HIS A 71 -8.44 -15.80 -6.40
N VAL A 72 -7.61 -16.82 -6.63
CA VAL A 72 -6.31 -16.96 -5.97
C VAL A 72 -5.20 -17.03 -7.02
N VAL A 73 -4.16 -16.24 -6.84
CA VAL A 73 -2.92 -16.33 -7.60
C VAL A 73 -1.80 -16.60 -6.61
N SER A 74 -1.15 -17.76 -6.70
CA SER A 74 -0.16 -18.20 -5.71
C SER A 74 1.12 -18.73 -6.33
N ASN A 75 2.28 -18.29 -5.83
CA ASN A 75 3.59 -18.76 -6.25
C ASN A 75 3.84 -18.61 -7.76
N VAL A 76 3.49 -17.44 -8.31
CA VAL A 76 3.64 -17.15 -9.74
C VAL A 76 4.84 -16.23 -9.97
N VAL A 77 5.68 -16.57 -10.95
CA VAL A 77 6.77 -15.72 -11.40
C VAL A 77 6.37 -15.08 -12.72
N ILE A 78 6.36 -13.75 -12.75
CA ILE A 78 6.05 -12.96 -13.94
C ILE A 78 7.28 -12.15 -14.33
N PHE A 79 7.67 -12.24 -15.59
CA PHE A 79 8.81 -11.50 -16.13
C PHE A 79 8.52 -10.88 -17.48
N SER A 80 9.21 -9.79 -17.80
CA SER A 80 9.16 -9.15 -19.12
C SER A 80 7.75 -8.76 -19.57
N ALA A 81 6.83 -8.46 -18.65
CA ALA A 81 5.47 -8.02 -18.94
C ALA A 81 5.32 -6.53 -18.63
N LYS A 82 4.48 -5.82 -19.40
CA LYS A 82 4.21 -4.40 -19.16
C LYS A 82 3.59 -4.20 -17.77
N VAL A 83 2.58 -5.01 -17.48
CA VAL A 83 1.93 -5.06 -16.16
C VAL A 83 1.85 -6.52 -15.74
N ALA A 84 2.34 -6.87 -14.55
CA ALA A 84 2.26 -8.25 -14.10
C ALA A 84 0.80 -8.64 -13.81
N VAL A 85 0.10 -7.86 -13.00
CA VAL A 85 -1.29 -8.12 -12.60
C VAL A 85 -2.17 -6.89 -12.77
N VAL A 86 -3.32 -7.06 -13.41
CA VAL A 86 -4.43 -6.11 -13.35
C VAL A 86 -5.60 -6.77 -12.63
N ASP A 87 -5.89 -6.32 -11.41
CA ASP A 87 -7.01 -6.77 -10.59
C ASP A 87 -8.16 -5.76 -10.63
N ARG A 88 -9.35 -6.23 -11.01
CA ARG A 88 -10.59 -5.43 -11.02
C ARG A 88 -11.71 -6.11 -10.23
N GLY A 89 -11.39 -7.15 -9.47
CA GLY A 89 -12.36 -7.99 -8.78
C GLY A 89 -12.50 -7.70 -7.30
N ALA A 90 -13.44 -8.40 -6.67
CA ALA A 90 -13.59 -8.48 -5.24
C ALA A 90 -12.88 -9.73 -4.69
N GLY A 91 -12.35 -9.68 -3.47
CA GLY A 91 -11.97 -10.87 -2.70
C GLY A 91 -10.71 -11.59 -3.19
N ASN A 92 -10.09 -11.11 -4.26
CA ASN A 92 -8.92 -11.75 -4.88
C ASN A 92 -7.70 -11.74 -3.96
N THR A 93 -6.92 -12.82 -4.02
CA THR A 93 -5.74 -13.01 -3.18
C THR A 93 -4.53 -13.36 -4.03
N PHE A 94 -3.42 -12.67 -3.77
CA PHE A 94 -2.14 -12.83 -4.43
C PHE A 94 -1.12 -13.22 -3.36
N VAL A 95 -0.48 -14.37 -3.50
CA VAL A 95 0.49 -14.89 -2.53
C VAL A 95 1.78 -15.30 -3.22
N GLY A 96 2.94 -14.84 -2.75
CA GLY A 96 4.22 -15.34 -3.30
C GLY A 96 4.44 -14.99 -4.78
N LEU A 97 3.84 -13.90 -5.27
CA LEU A 97 4.02 -13.45 -6.65
C LEU A 97 5.32 -12.66 -6.78
N HIS A 98 6.21 -13.07 -7.68
CA HIS A 98 7.43 -12.36 -8.01
C HIS A 98 7.31 -11.72 -9.40
N SER A 99 7.43 -10.40 -9.49
CA SER A 99 7.41 -9.68 -10.76
C SER A 99 8.73 -8.93 -10.96
N TRP A 100 9.45 -9.24 -12.05
CA TRP A 100 10.76 -8.64 -12.33
C TRP A 100 10.95 -8.41 -13.83
N ASN A 101 11.96 -7.62 -14.21
CA ASN A 101 12.23 -7.28 -15.60
C ASN A 101 11.02 -6.71 -16.36
N GLY A 102 10.03 -6.14 -15.66
CA GLY A 102 8.83 -5.54 -16.25
C GLY A 102 9.01 -4.07 -16.59
N SER A 103 7.94 -3.42 -17.08
CA SER A 103 7.97 -2.01 -17.47
C SER A 103 7.79 -1.03 -16.30
N GLY A 104 7.94 -1.51 -15.06
CA GLY A 104 7.78 -0.73 -13.85
C GLY A 104 6.45 -0.92 -13.13
N THR A 105 5.64 -1.93 -13.45
CA THR A 105 4.35 -2.14 -12.76
C THR A 105 4.05 -3.60 -12.46
N SER A 106 3.97 -3.91 -11.18
CA SER A 106 3.65 -5.23 -10.66
C SER A 106 2.14 -5.39 -10.57
N PHE A 107 1.44 -4.46 -9.93
CA PHE A 107 0.01 -4.51 -9.75
C PHE A 107 -0.66 -3.22 -10.19
N ILE A 108 -1.81 -3.34 -10.83
CA ILE A 108 -2.83 -2.29 -10.87
C ILE A 108 -4.09 -2.89 -10.26
N SER A 109 -4.42 -2.50 -9.03
CA SER A 109 -5.64 -2.94 -8.37
C SER A 109 -6.67 -1.81 -8.31
N THR A 110 -7.83 -2.11 -8.86
CA THR A 110 -9.08 -1.34 -8.72
C THR A 110 -10.14 -2.16 -7.97
N GLY A 111 -9.72 -3.30 -7.42
CA GLY A 111 -10.53 -4.27 -6.73
C GLY A 111 -10.92 -3.85 -5.31
N TYR A 112 -11.47 -4.77 -4.54
CA TYR A 112 -11.74 -4.60 -3.11
C TYR A 112 -11.66 -5.91 -2.37
N ASN A 113 -11.45 -5.84 -1.06
CA ASN A 113 -11.14 -7.03 -0.26
C ASN A 113 -9.93 -7.79 -0.87
N THR A 114 -9.02 -7.05 -1.54
CA THR A 114 -7.85 -7.61 -2.22
C THR A 114 -6.73 -7.82 -1.22
N ARG A 115 -6.08 -8.98 -1.28
CA ARG A 115 -4.96 -9.35 -0.40
C ARG A 115 -3.71 -9.60 -1.23
N ILE A 116 -2.65 -8.83 -1.01
CA ILE A 116 -1.32 -8.97 -1.64
C ILE A 116 -0.35 -9.36 -0.53
N LEU A 117 0.08 -10.62 -0.53
CA LEU A 117 0.72 -11.26 0.62
C LEU A 117 2.04 -11.89 0.19
N GLY A 118 3.16 -11.57 0.83
CA GLY A 118 4.42 -12.28 0.53
C GLY A 118 4.92 -12.08 -0.90
N CYS A 119 4.55 -10.98 -1.55
CA CYS A 119 4.93 -10.72 -2.94
C CYS A 119 6.33 -10.11 -3.04
N TYR A 120 6.94 -10.22 -4.21
CA TYR A 120 8.22 -9.64 -4.52
C TYR A 120 8.14 -8.76 -5.80
N PRO A 121 7.76 -7.48 -5.67
CA PRO A 121 7.89 -6.51 -6.74
C PRO A 121 9.35 -6.04 -6.88
N ASP A 122 10.01 -6.42 -7.96
CA ASP A 122 11.41 -6.11 -8.26
C ASP A 122 11.49 -5.05 -9.37
N PHE A 123 11.80 -3.80 -9.01
CA PHE A 123 11.72 -2.58 -9.85
C PHE A 123 10.33 -2.30 -10.42
N ASN A 124 9.26 -2.80 -9.79
CA ASN A 124 7.90 -2.73 -10.33
C ASN A 124 6.90 -2.24 -9.27
N ASP A 125 6.18 -1.16 -9.56
CA ASP A 125 5.27 -0.54 -8.59
C ASP A 125 3.98 -1.34 -8.36
N VAL A 126 3.43 -1.19 -7.16
CA VAL A 126 2.08 -1.62 -6.80
C VAL A 126 1.17 -0.40 -6.81
N ILE A 127 0.26 -0.34 -7.78
CA ILE A 127 -0.68 0.77 -7.92
C ILE A 127 -2.04 0.36 -7.37
N LEU A 128 -2.53 1.08 -6.36
CA LEU A 128 -3.84 0.91 -5.76
C LEU A 128 -4.71 2.13 -6.07
N GLU A 129 -5.74 1.96 -6.90
CA GLU A 129 -6.68 3.03 -7.21
C GLU A 129 -7.88 2.99 -6.28
N ASN A 130 -8.19 4.12 -5.63
CA ASN A 130 -9.33 4.27 -4.71
C ASN A 130 -9.49 3.04 -3.76
N PRO A 131 -8.43 2.69 -2.99
CA PRO A 131 -8.35 1.42 -2.28
C PRO A 131 -9.48 1.27 -1.26
N TYR A 132 -10.14 0.11 -1.30
CA TYR A 132 -11.22 -0.25 -0.39
C TYR A 132 -11.00 -1.68 0.14
N HIS A 133 -10.69 -1.80 1.43
CA HIS A 133 -10.39 -3.07 2.10
C HIS A 133 -9.25 -3.82 1.41
N VAL A 134 -8.08 -3.19 1.31
CA VAL A 134 -6.91 -3.78 0.63
C VAL A 134 -5.82 -4.04 1.66
N THR A 135 -5.18 -5.20 1.59
CA THR A 135 -4.02 -5.52 2.44
C THR A 135 -2.79 -5.78 1.58
N VAL A 136 -1.67 -5.14 1.92
CA VAL A 136 -0.34 -5.41 1.39
C VAL A 136 0.60 -5.71 2.55
N THR A 137 1.08 -6.95 2.65
CA THR A 137 1.91 -7.35 3.81
C THR A 137 2.93 -8.43 3.49
N ASN A 138 3.98 -8.47 4.31
CA ASN A 138 5.08 -9.43 4.23
C ASN A 138 5.77 -9.48 2.86
N SER A 139 5.70 -8.38 2.09
CA SER A 139 6.26 -8.31 0.74
C SER A 139 7.63 -7.64 0.75
N PHE A 140 8.47 -8.01 -0.22
CA PHE A 140 9.78 -7.40 -0.43
C PHE A 140 9.74 -6.54 -1.70
N PHE A 141 10.00 -5.24 -1.57
CA PHE A 141 10.05 -4.29 -2.67
C PHE A 141 11.51 -3.92 -2.92
N LEU A 142 12.00 -4.20 -4.14
CA LEU A 142 13.37 -3.92 -4.52
C LEU A 142 13.42 -2.85 -5.61
N GLY A 143 14.48 -2.03 -5.60
CA GLY A 143 14.86 -1.24 -6.76
C GLY A 143 13.99 -0.03 -7.01
N GLY A 144 13.49 0.57 -5.93
CA GLY A 144 12.58 1.71 -6.00
C GLY A 144 11.14 1.34 -6.31
N ALA A 145 10.82 0.04 -6.36
CA ALA A 145 9.45 -0.41 -6.34
C ALA A 145 8.72 0.16 -5.10
N GLN A 146 7.59 0.80 -5.34
CA GLN A 146 6.83 1.52 -4.32
C GLN A 146 5.35 1.16 -4.39
N ILE A 147 4.59 1.56 -3.36
CA ILE A 147 3.13 1.50 -3.41
C ILE A 147 2.60 2.88 -3.80
N VAL A 148 1.92 2.97 -4.93
CA VAL A 148 1.28 4.19 -5.40
C VAL A 148 -0.22 4.14 -5.04
N LEU A 149 -0.66 5.07 -4.19
CA LEU A 149 -2.07 5.29 -3.91
C LEU A 149 -2.58 6.35 -4.86
N ARG A 150 -3.43 5.95 -5.82
CA ARG A 150 -3.92 6.85 -6.87
C ARG A 150 -5.40 7.15 -6.71
N ALA A 151 -5.72 8.44 -6.64
CA ALA A 151 -7.10 8.91 -6.70
C ALA A 151 -7.56 8.92 -8.16
N ASN A 152 -8.56 8.09 -8.48
CA ASN A 152 -9.25 8.14 -9.77
C ASN A 152 -10.60 8.85 -9.59
N ARG A 153 -10.74 10.02 -10.23
CA ARG A 153 -11.95 10.85 -10.19
C ARG A 153 -12.77 10.80 -11.48
N ASP A 154 -12.30 10.09 -12.51
CA ASP A 154 -13.01 9.99 -13.78
C ASP A 154 -14.24 9.09 -13.63
N GLU A 155 -15.44 9.66 -13.67
CA GLU A 155 -16.71 8.95 -13.50
C GLU A 155 -16.90 7.76 -14.46
N LYS A 156 -16.20 7.72 -15.59
CA LYS A 156 -16.30 6.62 -16.56
C LYS A 156 -15.43 5.42 -16.20
N THR A 157 -14.34 5.65 -15.48
CA THR A 157 -13.33 4.61 -15.19
C THR A 157 -13.21 4.31 -13.70
N ALA A 158 -13.53 5.28 -12.84
CA ALA A 158 -13.60 5.15 -11.40
C ALA A 158 -14.71 4.18 -11.02
N ARG A 159 -14.34 3.13 -10.30
CA ARG A 159 -15.29 2.15 -9.76
C ARG A 159 -15.90 2.59 -8.43
N ARG A 160 -15.31 3.61 -7.81
CA ARG A 160 -15.63 4.13 -6.48
C ARG A 160 -15.26 5.60 -6.38
N PRO A 161 -15.84 6.33 -5.40
CA PRO A 161 -15.34 7.63 -5.00
C PRO A 161 -13.82 7.58 -4.69
N PRO A 162 -13.11 8.71 -4.85
CA PRO A 162 -11.68 8.81 -4.59
C PRO A 162 -11.43 8.85 -3.08
N VAL A 163 -11.60 7.71 -2.41
CA VAL A 163 -11.39 7.53 -0.97
C VAL A 163 -10.41 6.40 -0.69
N ILE A 164 -9.75 6.46 0.46
CA ILE A 164 -8.98 5.36 1.03
C ILE A 164 -9.77 4.82 2.22
N ARG A 165 -10.13 3.54 2.17
CA ARG A 165 -10.87 2.89 3.27
C ARG A 165 -10.39 1.48 3.53
N GLY A 166 -10.13 1.11 4.78
CA GLY A 166 -9.75 -0.26 5.13
C GLY A 166 -8.42 -0.70 4.52
N LEU A 167 -7.48 0.23 4.32
CA LEU A 167 -6.19 -0.07 3.71
C LEU A 167 -5.19 -0.49 4.80
N ILE A 168 -4.54 -1.64 4.65
CA ILE A 168 -3.49 -2.11 5.55
C ILE A 168 -2.22 -2.31 4.74
N ILE A 169 -1.17 -1.55 5.04
CA ILE A 169 0.18 -1.72 4.48
C ILE A 169 1.15 -1.89 5.64
N ARG A 170 1.59 -3.13 5.88
CA ARG A 170 2.42 -3.44 7.06
C ARG A 170 3.42 -4.55 6.85
N THR A 171 4.52 -4.51 7.59
CA THR A 171 5.51 -5.60 7.65
C THR A 171 6.07 -5.91 6.26
N ASN A 172 6.25 -4.88 5.42
CA ASN A 172 6.96 -5.01 4.15
C ASN A 172 8.38 -4.51 4.31
N THR A 173 9.28 -5.01 3.47
CA THR A 173 10.67 -4.54 3.39
C THR A 173 10.85 -3.79 2.07
N PHE A 174 11.45 -2.60 2.11
CA PHE A 174 11.77 -1.78 0.95
C PHE A 174 13.29 -1.55 0.90
N ASP A 175 13.89 -1.76 -0.27
CA ASP A 175 15.34 -1.62 -0.43
C ASP A 175 15.75 -1.15 -1.84
N PHE A 176 17.00 -0.69 -1.94
CA PHE A 176 17.69 -0.30 -3.16
C PHE A 176 17.06 0.90 -3.88
N SER A 177 16.81 1.99 -3.15
CA SER A 177 16.34 3.28 -3.68
C SER A 177 16.56 4.42 -2.69
N ASP A 178 16.39 5.65 -3.16
CA ASP A 178 16.28 6.86 -2.34
C ASP A 178 14.84 7.43 -2.32
N GLU A 179 13.88 6.71 -2.92
CA GLU A 179 12.48 7.11 -3.05
C GLU A 179 11.66 6.84 -1.78
N SER A 180 10.47 7.45 -1.69
CA SER A 180 9.47 7.13 -0.66
C SER A 180 8.86 5.75 -0.89
N ILE A 181 8.59 5.02 0.19
CA ILE A 181 7.94 3.70 0.11
C ILE A 181 6.49 3.78 -0.41
N ILE A 182 5.86 4.95 -0.26
CA ILE A 182 4.50 5.22 -0.72
C ILE A 182 4.43 6.58 -1.40
N GLN A 183 3.75 6.65 -2.54
CA GLN A 183 3.41 7.90 -3.22
C GLN A 183 1.90 8.11 -3.30
N LEU A 184 1.48 9.36 -3.07
CA LEU A 184 0.09 9.80 -3.29
C LEU A 184 -0.02 10.46 -4.67
N HIS A 185 -0.90 9.94 -5.52
CA HIS A 185 -1.17 10.50 -6.84
C HIS A 185 -2.61 11.02 -6.89
N GLY A 186 -2.76 12.34 -6.88
CA GLY A 186 -4.04 13.02 -6.81
C GLY A 186 -4.58 13.14 -5.39
N GLU A 187 -5.75 13.78 -5.25
CA GLU A 187 -6.35 14.07 -3.96
C GLU A 187 -7.44 13.07 -3.62
N PHE A 188 -7.47 12.59 -2.37
CA PHE A 188 -8.52 11.74 -1.83
C PHE A 188 -9.49 12.56 -0.97
N ASP A 189 -10.79 12.27 -1.06
CA ASP A 189 -11.83 12.97 -0.30
C ASP A 189 -11.80 12.60 1.19
N SER A 190 -11.34 11.38 1.50
CA SER A 190 -11.21 10.92 2.89
C SER A 190 -10.27 9.71 3.03
N VAL A 191 -9.72 9.57 4.23
CA VAL A 191 -8.94 8.41 4.68
C VAL A 191 -9.62 7.85 5.94
N SER A 192 -9.96 6.57 5.92
CA SER A 192 -10.64 5.89 7.02
C SER A 192 -10.17 4.45 7.17
N ASP A 193 -10.22 3.92 8.40
CA ASP A 193 -9.83 2.55 8.75
C ASP A 193 -8.52 2.10 8.10
N THR A 194 -7.53 2.99 8.03
CA THR A 194 -6.28 2.80 7.28
C THR A 194 -5.10 2.71 8.23
N PHE A 195 -4.25 1.71 8.03
CA PHE A 195 -3.02 1.49 8.76
C PHE A 195 -1.85 1.35 7.78
N ILE A 196 -0.87 2.23 7.91
CA ILE A 196 0.40 2.16 7.22
C ILE A 196 1.48 2.27 8.29
N GLY A 197 2.24 1.19 8.50
CA GLY A 197 3.25 1.16 9.56
C GLY A 197 3.95 -0.18 9.69
N GLY A 198 5.02 -0.22 10.48
CA GLY A 198 5.81 -1.44 10.70
C GLY A 198 6.48 -1.96 9.43
N ASN A 199 6.78 -1.09 8.47
CA ASN A 199 7.59 -1.42 7.30
C ASN A 199 9.07 -1.15 7.61
N ILE A 200 9.97 -1.95 7.03
CA ILE A 200 11.41 -1.82 7.17
C ILE A 200 11.94 -1.19 5.89
N VAL A 201 12.77 -0.16 6.01
CA VAL A 201 13.35 0.57 4.87
C VAL A 201 14.87 0.64 5.01
N SER A 202 15.61 0.62 3.91
CA SER A 202 17.06 0.87 3.95
C SER A 202 17.39 2.36 4.12
N ASN A 203 18.65 2.64 4.47
CA ASN A 203 19.09 3.92 5.08
C ASN A 203 18.86 5.20 4.27
N ASN A 204 18.43 5.11 3.01
CA ASN A 204 18.19 6.27 2.15
C ASN A 204 16.73 6.45 1.71
N MET A 205 15.87 5.49 2.00
CA MET A 205 14.47 5.56 1.60
C MET A 205 13.64 6.37 2.59
N THR A 206 12.61 7.05 2.09
CA THR A 206 11.69 7.79 2.96
C THR A 206 10.60 6.84 3.47
N ALA A 207 10.64 6.53 4.76
CA ALA A 207 9.57 5.83 5.46
C ALA A 207 8.40 6.79 5.72
N VAL A 208 7.17 6.33 5.49
CA VAL A 208 5.95 7.09 5.77
C VAL A 208 4.93 6.18 6.44
N SER A 209 4.06 6.77 7.24
CA SER A 209 3.09 6.06 8.07
C SER A 209 1.76 6.82 8.19
N THR A 210 0.73 6.15 8.71
CA THR A 210 -0.52 6.82 9.11
C THR A 210 -0.53 7.26 10.58
N SER A 211 0.43 6.80 11.36
CA SER A 211 0.53 7.07 12.79
C SER A 211 1.98 7.18 13.22
N SER A 212 2.27 8.15 14.08
CA SER A 212 3.62 8.41 14.59
C SER A 212 3.58 8.66 16.11
N THR A 213 4.70 8.38 16.78
CA THR A 213 4.95 8.76 18.17
C THR A 213 6.18 9.64 18.25
N ARG A 214 6.07 10.82 18.85
CA ARG A 214 7.21 11.71 19.13
C ARG A 214 7.25 12.11 20.59
N GLN A 215 8.47 12.35 21.07
CA GLN A 215 8.73 12.75 22.45
C GLN A 215 9.62 13.98 22.45
N LEU A 216 9.28 14.95 23.30
CA LEU A 216 10.05 16.17 23.47
C LEU A 216 10.16 16.50 24.96
N HIS A 217 11.39 16.64 25.43
CA HIS A 217 11.68 17.12 26.78
C HIS A 217 12.06 18.60 26.71
N LEU A 218 11.43 19.43 27.54
CA LEU A 218 11.75 20.85 27.68
C LEU A 218 11.86 21.22 29.15
N THR A 219 12.64 22.26 29.43
CA THR A 219 12.83 22.80 30.78
C THR A 219 12.18 24.17 30.92
N ASN A 220 11.50 24.39 32.04
CA ASN A 220 10.81 25.66 32.35
C ASN A 220 9.96 26.19 31.18
N ALA A 221 9.22 25.30 30.53
CA ALA A 221 8.42 25.58 29.34
C ALA A 221 6.92 25.56 29.66
N THR A 222 6.15 26.23 28.82
CA THR A 222 4.67 26.19 28.87
C THR A 222 4.07 25.53 27.64
N GLU A 223 4.90 25.15 26.66
CA GLU A 223 4.45 24.68 25.35
C GLU A 223 5.44 23.67 24.77
N TRP A 224 4.90 22.58 24.22
CA TRP A 224 5.61 21.55 23.46
C TRP A 224 5.02 21.46 22.06
N GLU A 225 5.80 21.83 21.05
CA GLU A 225 5.42 21.76 19.65
C GLU A 225 6.00 20.53 18.96
N PHE A 226 5.17 19.84 18.18
CA PHE A 226 5.55 18.69 17.38
C PHE A 226 5.10 18.92 15.95
N ASP A 227 6.05 19.00 15.00
CA ASP A 227 5.77 18.79 13.58
C ASP A 227 6.00 17.30 13.28
N LEU A 228 5.07 16.64 12.57
CA LEU A 228 5.19 15.23 12.16
C LEU A 228 5.12 15.07 10.63
N SER A 229 5.39 16.15 9.88
CA SER A 229 5.27 16.20 8.42
C SER A 229 6.21 15.27 7.65
N ASP A 230 7.32 14.88 8.27
CA ASP A 230 8.35 14.00 7.72
C ASP A 230 8.06 12.50 7.91
N GLU A 231 7.12 12.14 8.80
CA GLU A 231 6.78 10.75 9.09
C GLU A 231 5.37 10.36 8.62
N LEU A 232 4.49 11.34 8.47
CA LEU A 232 3.09 11.13 8.17
C LEU A 232 2.81 11.27 6.66
N LEU A 233 2.04 10.32 6.12
CA LEU A 233 1.74 10.27 4.69
C LEU A 233 0.72 11.34 4.25
N PHE A 234 -0.30 11.61 5.07
CA PHE A 234 -1.40 12.50 4.71
C PHE A 234 -1.20 13.91 5.29
N ALA A 235 -2.04 14.85 4.87
CA ALA A 235 -1.90 16.25 5.30
C ALA A 235 -2.53 16.56 6.67
N THR A 236 -3.35 15.67 7.24
CA THR A 236 -4.18 16.02 8.40
C THR A 236 -4.28 14.89 9.41
N ILE A 237 -3.91 15.20 10.65
CA ILE A 237 -4.12 14.34 11.82
C ILE A 237 -5.60 14.35 12.22
N GLN A 238 -6.13 13.15 12.49
CA GLN A 238 -7.52 12.96 12.93
C GLN A 238 -7.62 12.73 14.43
N ARG A 239 -6.57 12.18 15.03
CA ARG A 239 -6.54 11.82 16.46
C ARG A 239 -5.18 12.15 17.07
N VAL A 240 -5.23 12.66 18.29
CA VAL A 240 -4.07 12.92 19.13
C VAL A 240 -4.30 12.26 20.48
N GLN A 241 -3.31 11.54 20.97
CA GLN A 241 -3.17 11.13 22.35
C GLN A 241 -1.83 11.67 22.86
N TYR A 242 -1.76 12.03 24.13
CA TYR A 242 -0.50 12.48 24.70
C TYR A 242 -0.39 12.14 26.19
N SER A 243 0.85 12.13 26.68
CA SER A 243 1.19 12.09 28.09
C SER A 243 2.16 13.22 28.42
N LEU A 244 2.09 13.72 29.66
CA LEU A 244 3.07 14.64 30.24
C LEU A 244 3.69 13.96 31.46
N GLU A 245 5.00 13.74 31.41
CA GLU A 245 5.82 13.25 32.50
C GLU A 245 6.61 14.43 33.07
N LEU A 246 6.28 14.85 34.29
CA LEU A 246 6.95 15.96 34.96
C LEU A 246 8.27 15.50 35.59
N ASP A 247 9.27 16.37 35.58
CA ASP A 247 10.52 16.13 36.29
C ASP A 247 10.30 16.07 37.81
N ASP A 248 11.23 15.45 38.53
CA ASP A 248 11.15 15.36 39.98
C ASP A 248 11.08 16.74 40.66
N GLY A 249 10.22 16.86 41.66
CA GLY A 249 9.97 18.11 42.38
C GLY A 249 9.09 19.15 41.67
N GLN A 250 8.63 18.90 40.43
CA GLN A 250 7.68 19.79 39.76
C GLN A 250 6.26 19.67 40.36
N PRO A 251 5.51 20.78 40.44
CA PRO A 251 4.12 20.73 40.88
C PRO A 251 3.24 20.07 39.80
N LEU A 252 2.11 19.50 40.22
CA LEU A 252 1.05 19.13 39.29
C LEU A 252 0.49 20.40 38.63
N VAL A 253 0.20 20.31 37.32
CA VAL A 253 -0.25 21.43 36.50
C VAL A 253 -1.48 21.08 35.70
N ARG A 254 -2.20 22.09 35.22
CA ARG A 254 -3.25 21.89 34.23
C ARG A 254 -2.58 21.84 32.87
N HIS A 255 -2.99 20.88 32.06
CA HIS A 255 -2.43 20.67 30.73
C HIS A 255 -3.53 20.29 29.73
N ALA A 256 -3.34 20.66 28.48
CA ALA A 256 -4.21 20.28 27.37
C ALA A 256 -3.43 20.25 26.05
N SER A 257 -3.80 19.35 25.15
CA SER A 257 -3.44 19.47 23.74
C SER A 257 -4.40 20.43 23.01
N ARG A 258 -3.89 21.25 22.11
CA ARG A 258 -4.73 21.95 21.12
C ARG A 258 -5.18 20.98 20.02
N PRO A 259 -6.29 21.27 19.33
CA PRO A 259 -6.63 20.54 18.11
C PRO A 259 -5.45 20.60 17.12
N ALA A 260 -5.10 19.46 16.53
CA ALA A 260 -4.02 19.41 15.56
C ALA A 260 -4.29 20.32 14.36
N LYS A 261 -3.25 20.98 13.85
CA LYS A 261 -3.32 21.79 12.64
C LYS A 261 -2.45 21.14 11.56
N GLY A 262 -3.09 20.44 10.63
CA GLY A 262 -2.39 19.62 9.64
C GLY A 262 -1.64 18.48 10.31
N THR A 263 -0.30 18.50 10.21
CA THR A 263 0.62 17.55 10.85
C THR A 263 1.22 18.05 12.16
N HIS A 264 0.77 19.20 12.67
CA HIS A 264 1.34 19.84 13.86
C HIS A 264 0.45 19.62 15.09
N VAL A 265 1.08 19.30 16.22
CA VAL A 265 0.46 19.15 17.54
C VAL A 265 1.13 20.07 18.54
N VAL A 266 0.32 20.71 19.38
CA VAL A 266 0.79 21.58 20.47
C VAL A 266 0.18 21.11 21.78
N VAL A 267 1.01 20.92 22.79
CA VAL A 267 0.60 20.65 24.18
C VAL A 267 1.03 21.81 25.05
N GLU A 268 0.10 22.33 25.85
CA GLU A 268 0.32 23.51 26.70
C GLU A 268 0.07 23.19 28.17
N THR A 269 0.77 23.90 29.06
CA THR A 269 0.54 23.92 30.51
C THR A 269 0.15 25.33 30.98
N ASP A 270 -0.55 25.43 32.12
CA ASP A 270 -0.96 26.72 32.68
C ASP A 270 0.16 27.49 33.39
N VAL A 271 1.23 26.79 33.77
CA VAL A 271 2.45 27.37 34.37
C VAL A 271 3.70 26.72 33.78
N PRO A 272 4.87 27.40 33.84
CA PRO A 272 6.13 26.81 33.39
C PRO A 272 6.50 25.56 34.20
N VAL A 273 6.85 24.48 33.51
CA VAL A 273 7.36 23.24 34.11
C VAL A 273 8.50 22.66 33.28
N SER A 274 9.29 21.81 33.92
CA SER A 274 10.24 20.94 33.22
C SER A 274 9.66 19.53 33.13
N GLY A 275 9.74 18.93 31.96
CA GLY A 275 9.19 17.60 31.74
C GLY A 275 9.16 17.19 30.28
N THR A 276 8.65 15.98 30.08
CA THR A 276 8.60 15.33 28.79
C THR A 276 7.17 15.14 28.34
N VAL A 277 6.85 15.65 27.16
CA VAL A 277 5.60 15.35 26.47
C VAL A 277 5.86 14.26 25.42
N THR A 278 5.03 13.23 25.43
CA THR A 278 4.97 12.21 24.38
C THR A 278 3.64 12.33 23.67
N VAL A 279 3.65 12.47 22.35
CA VAL A 279 2.45 12.49 21.51
C VAL A 279 2.38 11.24 20.66
N TRP A 280 1.18 10.69 20.52
CA TRP A 280 0.81 9.70 19.52
C TRP A 280 -0.27 10.30 18.63
N VAL A 281 -0.13 10.16 17.32
CA VAL A 281 -1.07 10.72 16.35
C VAL A 281 -1.52 9.67 15.33
N ASP A 282 -2.70 9.87 14.75
CA ASP A 282 -3.24 9.04 13.67
C ASP A 282 -4.04 9.87 12.67
N GLN A 283 -3.81 9.63 11.37
CA GLN A 283 -4.42 10.33 10.25
C GLN A 283 -5.67 9.65 9.68
N SER A 284 -5.99 8.46 10.16
CA SER A 284 -7.16 7.70 9.74
C SER A 284 -8.36 7.96 10.66
N LYS A 285 -9.51 8.26 10.04
CA LYS A 285 -10.80 8.26 10.74
C LYS A 285 -11.21 6.82 11.09
N MET A 286 -11.80 6.61 12.26
CA MET A 286 -12.45 5.33 12.58
C MET A 286 -13.90 5.37 12.12
N SER A 287 -14.33 4.42 11.28
CA SER A 287 -15.74 4.36 10.83
C SER A 287 -16.64 3.52 11.73
N GLN A 288 -16.08 2.65 12.59
CA GLN A 288 -16.78 1.90 13.63
C GLN A 288 -15.91 1.73 14.89
N MET A 289 -16.53 1.61 16.08
CA MET A 289 -15.83 1.33 17.35
C MET A 289 -15.22 -0.08 17.32
N GLY A 290 -14.01 -0.17 16.80
CA GLY A 290 -13.21 -1.40 16.71
C GLY A 290 -11.85 -1.13 16.07
N GLY A 291 -11.34 0.10 16.22
CA GLY A 291 -10.14 0.57 15.55
C GLY A 291 -8.99 -0.40 15.74
N LEU A 292 -8.35 -0.74 14.63
CA LEU A 292 -7.05 -1.40 14.59
C LEU A 292 -6.10 -0.61 15.50
N SER A 293 -5.92 -1.06 16.74
CA SER A 293 -4.79 -0.67 17.55
C SER A 293 -3.55 -1.31 16.91
N ALA A 294 -2.48 -0.53 16.82
CA ALA A 294 -1.16 -0.99 16.38
C ALA A 294 -0.71 -2.25 17.12
#